data_AF-A0A0K9YX97-F1
#
_entry.id   AF-A0A0K9YX97-F1
#
_cell.length_a   1.000
_cell.length_b   1.000
_cell.length_c   1.000
_cell.angle_alpha   90.00
_cell.angle_beta   90.00
_cell.angle_gamma   90.00
#
_symmetry.space_group_name_H-M   'P 1'
#
loop_
_entity.id
_entity.type
_entity.pdbx_description
1 polymer ?
#
loop_
_entity_poly.entity_id
_entity_poly.type
_entity_poly.pdbx_seq_one_letter_code
_entity_poly.pdbx_strand_id
1 'polypeptide(L)'
;MFKKQYLAIASALVLTVGLFPTSSSASVAKKNLQVNYNNIKVLYNGNAVSTTVEPFIVNGTTYIPLRMMAGVFNKEVTWDGNSYTINVKDQADSQHAAELAARDAQIRTMQAKIDSLNKEISDLEDDLDKKKNNKDDEDFDDRLNDLEKQLNKDYGDFEDLEWDITLDGDEDEIEVEIEIDLDEYGDDFDDLGTSDFKKLVKDIVNDIWDEFDDADVTGKIIDSDTGKKKYDFEGDVDSDKIFFDGSRI
;
A
#
# COMPACT_ATOMS: atom_id res chain seq x y z
N MET A 1 -106.68 -28.36 41.11
CA MET A 1 -106.29 -29.30 42.19
C MET A 1 -104.77 -29.28 42.28
N PHE A 2 -104.22 -28.67 43.35
CA PHE A 2 -102.96 -28.97 44.08
C PHE A 2 -101.76 -29.59 43.31
N LYS A 3 -100.50 -29.13 43.34
CA LYS A 3 -99.59 -28.74 44.46
C LYS A 3 -98.28 -28.14 43.85
N LYS A 4 -97.70 -27.05 44.40
CA LYS A 4 -96.44 -26.95 45.21
C LYS A 4 -95.20 -27.59 44.55
N GLN A 5 -93.98 -27.04 44.53
CA GLN A 5 -93.15 -26.59 45.66
C GLN A 5 -91.93 -25.78 45.17
N TYR A 6 -91.47 -24.83 45.98
CA TYR A 6 -90.14 -24.19 45.90
C TYR A 6 -89.06 -25.13 46.46
N LEU A 7 -87.85 -25.13 45.89
CA LEU A 7 -86.62 -25.15 46.69
C LEU A 7 -85.39 -24.76 45.87
N ALA A 8 -84.58 -23.88 46.47
CA ALA A 8 -83.24 -23.48 46.06
C ALA A 8 -82.23 -24.63 46.16
N ILE A 9 -81.07 -24.49 45.53
CA ILE A 9 -79.72 -24.50 46.14
C ILE A 9 -78.66 -24.48 45.03
N ALA A 10 -77.63 -23.67 45.26
CA ALA A 10 -76.45 -23.48 44.44
C ALA A 10 -75.61 -24.76 44.28
N SER A 11 -74.98 -24.91 43.11
CA SER A 11 -73.73 -25.66 42.98
C SER A 11 -72.93 -25.12 41.79
N ALA A 12 -71.75 -24.60 42.10
CA ALA A 12 -70.72 -24.29 41.13
C ALA A 12 -70.25 -25.60 40.48
N LEU A 13 -70.23 -25.64 39.14
CA LEU A 13 -69.50 -26.65 38.38
C LEU A 13 -68.68 -25.93 37.31
N VAL A 14 -67.39 -25.78 37.59
CA VAL A 14 -66.37 -25.44 36.59
C VAL A 14 -66.16 -26.67 35.72
N LEU A 15 -66.40 -26.58 34.41
CA LEU A 15 -65.79 -27.47 33.42
C LEU A 15 -65.72 -26.80 32.05
N THR A 16 -64.53 -26.30 31.73
CA THR A 16 -63.92 -26.10 30.40
C THR A 16 -64.83 -26.29 29.17
N VAL A 17 -65.28 -25.18 28.57
CA VAL A 17 -65.73 -25.17 27.17
C VAL A 17 -64.57 -24.65 26.32
N GLY A 18 -64.08 -25.51 25.43
CA GLY A 18 -62.83 -25.34 24.71
C GLY A 18 -62.72 -24.04 23.93
N LEU A 19 -61.51 -23.47 23.95
CA LEU A 19 -61.04 -22.60 22.87
C LEU A 19 -61.05 -23.42 21.57
N PHE A 20 -62.14 -23.35 20.82
CA PHE A 20 -62.04 -23.58 19.38
C PHE A 20 -61.31 -22.36 18.80
N PRO A 21 -60.18 -22.53 18.10
CA PRO A 21 -59.71 -21.45 17.25
C PRO A 21 -60.84 -21.16 16.25
N THR A 22 -61.49 -20.01 16.40
CA THR A 22 -62.40 -19.50 15.39
C THR A 22 -61.55 -19.21 14.17
N SER A 23 -61.49 -20.17 13.26
CA SER A 23 -61.06 -19.91 11.89
C SER A 23 -62.04 -18.89 11.35
N SER A 24 -61.62 -17.63 11.34
CA SER A 24 -62.32 -16.53 10.69
C SER A 24 -62.37 -16.87 9.20
N SER A 25 -63.39 -17.60 8.79
CA SER A 25 -63.69 -17.78 7.38
C SER A 25 -64.17 -16.42 6.87
N ALA A 26 -63.38 -15.78 6.02
CA ALA A 26 -63.77 -14.56 5.36
C ALA A 26 -65.14 -14.78 4.70
N SER A 27 -66.15 -14.01 5.07
CA SER A 27 -67.48 -14.13 4.47
C SER A 27 -67.40 -13.76 3.00
N VAL A 28 -67.61 -14.72 2.10
CA VAL A 28 -67.68 -14.46 0.66
C VAL A 28 -69.02 -13.80 0.36
N ALA A 29 -69.03 -12.47 0.29
CA ALA A 29 -70.20 -11.68 -0.04
C ALA A 29 -70.08 -11.11 -1.45
N LYS A 30 -71.13 -11.27 -2.27
CA LYS A 30 -71.23 -10.58 -3.56
C LYS A 30 -71.77 -9.16 -3.32
N LYS A 31 -71.06 -8.16 -3.86
CA LYS A 31 -71.48 -6.76 -3.82
C LYS A 31 -71.57 -6.22 -5.24
N ASN A 32 -72.65 -5.51 -5.54
CA ASN A 32 -72.75 -4.74 -6.78
C ASN A 32 -71.94 -3.45 -6.63
N LEU A 33 -71.12 -3.12 -7.62
CA LEU A 33 -70.32 -1.90 -7.66
C LEU A 33 -70.72 -1.08 -8.88
N GLN A 34 -70.92 0.23 -8.69
CA GLN A 34 -70.97 1.19 -9.78
C GLN A 34 -69.54 1.62 -10.11
N VAL A 35 -69.18 1.56 -11.39
CA VAL A 35 -67.84 1.89 -11.89
C VAL A 35 -67.95 2.99 -12.94
N ASN A 36 -66.98 3.91 -12.94
CA ASN A 36 -66.87 4.95 -13.97
C ASN A 36 -65.65 4.67 -14.87
N TYR A 37 -65.89 4.66 -16.18
CA TYR A 37 -64.85 4.57 -17.21
C TYR A 37 -64.63 5.96 -17.81
N ASN A 38 -63.46 6.55 -17.54
CA ASN A 38 -63.14 7.93 -17.92
C ASN A 38 -61.90 8.01 -18.84
N ASN A 39 -61.69 7.02 -19.73
CA ASN A 39 -60.54 6.96 -20.64
C ASN A 39 -59.20 7.13 -19.91
N ILE A 40 -59.01 6.36 -18.85
CA ILE A 40 -57.87 6.46 -17.94
C ILE A 40 -56.62 5.94 -18.65
N LYS A 41 -55.61 6.81 -18.80
CA LYS A 41 -54.32 6.46 -19.42
C LYS A 41 -53.28 6.17 -18.37
N VAL A 42 -52.56 5.06 -18.55
CA VAL A 42 -51.42 4.69 -17.69
C VAL A 42 -50.14 4.89 -18.50
N LEU A 43 -49.21 5.69 -17.96
CA LEU A 43 -47.92 5.96 -18.58
C LEU A 43 -46.79 5.43 -17.70
N TYR A 44 -45.80 4.78 -18.30
CA TYR A 44 -44.54 4.40 -17.67
C TYR A 44 -43.39 5.10 -18.39
N ASN A 45 -42.64 5.94 -17.67
CA ASN A 45 -41.60 6.80 -18.23
C ASN A 45 -42.08 7.60 -19.47
N GLY A 46 -43.31 8.12 -19.41
CA GLY A 46 -43.94 8.89 -20.49
C GLY A 46 -44.55 8.05 -21.63
N ASN A 47 -44.32 6.74 -21.67
CA ASN A 47 -44.87 5.85 -22.70
C ASN A 47 -46.18 5.20 -22.25
N ALA A 48 -47.16 5.12 -23.15
CA ALA A 48 -48.45 4.50 -22.84
C ALA A 48 -48.32 2.98 -22.61
N VAL A 49 -48.87 2.51 -21.50
CA VAL A 49 -48.92 1.08 -21.16
C VAL A 49 -50.17 0.48 -21.77
N SER A 50 -50.00 -0.53 -22.64
CA SER A 50 -51.12 -1.25 -23.24
C SER A 50 -51.81 -2.16 -22.23
N THR A 51 -53.14 -2.22 -22.26
CA THR A 51 -53.94 -3.08 -21.41
C THR A 51 -55.13 -3.66 -22.15
N THR A 52 -55.46 -4.92 -21.87
CA THR A 52 -56.66 -5.58 -22.36
C THR A 52 -57.88 -5.31 -21.47
N VAL A 53 -57.66 -4.84 -20.24
CA VAL A 53 -58.70 -4.48 -19.27
C VAL A 53 -58.57 -3.00 -18.95
N GLU A 54 -59.61 -2.22 -19.23
CA GLU A 54 -59.60 -0.78 -18.99
C GLU A 54 -59.64 -0.47 -17.48
N PRO A 55 -58.78 0.44 -16.98
CA PRO A 55 -58.88 0.94 -15.61
C PRO A 55 -60.20 1.68 -15.37
N PHE A 56 -60.69 1.65 -14.14
CA PHE A 56 -61.97 2.27 -13.78
C PHE A 56 -61.93 2.91 -12.39
N ILE A 57 -62.90 3.78 -12.10
CA ILE A 57 -63.00 4.47 -10.81
C ILE A 57 -64.19 3.94 -10.01
N VAL A 58 -63.97 3.62 -8.74
CA VAL A 58 -65.01 3.32 -7.75
C VAL A 58 -64.82 4.22 -6.54
N ASN A 59 -65.85 4.98 -6.17
CA ASN A 59 -65.85 5.87 -4.99
C ASN A 59 -64.63 6.82 -4.94
N GLY A 60 -64.19 7.33 -6.09
CA GLY A 60 -63.02 8.22 -6.21
C GLY A 60 -61.67 7.51 -6.30
N THR A 61 -61.61 6.19 -6.13
CA THR A 61 -60.37 5.40 -6.25
C THR A 61 -60.25 4.79 -7.64
N THR A 62 -59.10 4.96 -8.28
CA THR A 62 -58.80 4.32 -9.58
C THR A 62 -58.24 2.93 -9.37
N TYR A 63 -58.84 1.94 -10.04
CA TYR A 63 -58.43 0.55 -10.04
C TYR A 63 -57.76 0.22 -11.37
N ILE A 64 -56.54 -0.28 -11.29
CA ILE A 64 -55.70 -0.63 -12.44
C ILE A 64 -55.45 -2.15 -12.42
N PRO A 65 -55.47 -2.84 -13.57
CA PRO A 65 -55.15 -4.26 -13.61
C PRO A 65 -53.73 -4.53 -13.09
N LEU A 66 -53.63 -5.32 -12.02
CA LEU A 66 -52.33 -5.65 -11.41
C LEU A 66 -51.37 -6.33 -12.40
N ARG A 67 -51.88 -7.24 -13.25
CA ARG A 67 -51.07 -7.97 -14.23
C ARG A 67 -50.46 -7.03 -15.28
N MET A 68 -51.16 -5.94 -15.63
CA MET A 68 -50.64 -4.90 -16.51
C MET A 68 -49.42 -4.22 -15.87
N MET A 69 -49.54 -3.81 -14.59
CA MET A 69 -48.42 -3.20 -13.87
C MET A 69 -47.28 -4.18 -13.57
N ALA A 70 -47.58 -5.46 -13.36
CA ALA A 70 -46.56 -6.48 -13.18
C ALA A 70 -45.64 -6.62 -14.39
N GLY A 71 -46.19 -6.57 -15.62
CA GLY A 71 -45.38 -6.55 -16.83
C GLY A 71 -44.47 -5.32 -16.92
N VAL A 72 -44.97 -4.14 -16.52
CA VAL A 72 -44.16 -2.91 -16.46
C VAL A 72 -42.98 -3.05 -15.50
N PHE A 73 -43.17 -3.74 -14.37
CA PHE A 73 -42.15 -3.92 -13.34
C PHE A 73 -41.34 -5.22 -13.47
N ASN A 74 -41.48 -5.95 -14.58
CA ASN A 74 -40.82 -7.25 -14.80
C ASN A 74 -41.08 -8.25 -13.66
N LYS A 75 -42.34 -8.32 -13.21
CA LYS A 75 -42.81 -9.20 -12.14
C LYS A 75 -43.73 -10.27 -12.70
N GLU A 76 -43.68 -11.44 -12.11
CA GLU A 76 -44.61 -12.52 -12.37
C GLU A 76 -45.80 -12.45 -11.41
N VAL A 77 -47.03 -12.53 -11.93
CA VAL A 77 -48.26 -12.58 -11.11
C VAL A 77 -49.03 -13.87 -11.35
N THR A 78 -49.24 -14.63 -10.28
CA THR A 78 -50.05 -15.86 -10.28
C THR A 78 -51.24 -15.73 -9.34
N TRP A 79 -52.33 -16.42 -9.68
CA TRP A 79 -53.55 -16.46 -8.88
C TRP A 79 -53.75 -17.89 -8.38
N ASP A 80 -53.88 -18.05 -7.06
CA ASP A 80 -54.31 -19.30 -6.43
C ASP A 80 -55.79 -19.18 -6.05
N GLY A 81 -56.65 -19.87 -6.82
CA GLY A 81 -58.10 -19.87 -6.61
C GLY A 81 -58.55 -20.65 -5.38
N ASN A 82 -57.72 -21.51 -4.80
CA ASN A 82 -58.07 -22.30 -3.62
C ASN A 82 -57.93 -21.47 -2.35
N SER A 83 -56.85 -20.69 -2.26
CA SER A 83 -56.59 -19.81 -1.12
C SER A 83 -57.06 -18.37 -1.35
N TYR A 84 -57.56 -18.06 -2.55
CA TYR A 84 -57.89 -16.70 -2.99
C TYR A 84 -56.69 -15.74 -2.86
N THR A 85 -55.49 -16.22 -3.20
CA THR A 85 -54.24 -15.49 -3.02
C THR A 85 -53.65 -15.03 -4.36
N ILE A 86 -53.18 -13.79 -4.39
CA ILE A 86 -52.37 -13.26 -5.47
C ILE A 86 -50.91 -13.33 -5.05
N ASN A 87 -50.08 -14.02 -5.83
CA ASN A 87 -48.64 -14.06 -5.62
C ASN A 87 -47.94 -13.19 -6.67
N VAL A 88 -47.09 -12.29 -6.20
CA VAL A 88 -46.23 -11.44 -7.05
C VAL A 88 -44.78 -11.82 -6.77
N LYS A 89 -44.03 -12.20 -7.80
CA LYS A 89 -42.64 -12.64 -7.69
C LYS A 89 -41.73 -11.84 -8.61
N ASP A 90 -40.49 -11.65 -8.18
CA ASP A 90 -39.44 -11.19 -9.07
C ASP A 90 -39.16 -12.24 -10.13
N GLN A 91 -39.01 -11.83 -11.39
CA GLN A 91 -38.47 -12.70 -12.41
C GLN A 91 -36.96 -12.80 -12.22
N ALA A 92 -36.39 -13.99 -12.39
CA ALA A 92 -34.95 -14.19 -12.33
C ALA A 92 -34.27 -13.31 -13.37
N ASP A 93 -33.51 -12.31 -12.91
CA ASP A 93 -32.77 -11.41 -13.79
C ASP A 93 -31.54 -12.14 -14.34
N SER A 94 -31.76 -12.84 -15.46
CA SER A 94 -30.72 -13.57 -16.16
C SER A 94 -29.63 -12.63 -16.71
N GLN A 95 -29.93 -11.33 -16.86
CA GLN A 95 -28.95 -10.34 -17.29
C GLN A 95 -28.04 -9.93 -16.13
N HIS A 96 -28.57 -9.82 -14.91
CA HIS A 96 -27.78 -9.52 -13.73
C HIS A 96 -26.72 -10.59 -13.44
N ALA A 97 -27.06 -11.88 -13.57
CA ALA A 97 -26.10 -12.96 -13.39
C ALA A 97 -24.98 -12.95 -14.44
N ALA A 98 -25.31 -12.64 -15.70
CA ALA A 98 -24.33 -12.51 -16.77
C ALA A 98 -23.42 -11.29 -16.56
N GLU A 99 -23.96 -10.18 -16.08
CA GLU A 99 -23.19 -8.99 -15.74
C GLU A 99 -22.22 -9.28 -14.59
N LEU A 100 -22.66 -9.93 -13.51
CA LEU A 100 -21.79 -10.31 -12.40
C LEU A 100 -20.62 -11.21 -12.86
N ALA A 101 -20.91 -12.21 -13.70
CA ALA A 101 -19.87 -13.07 -14.26
C ALA A 101 -18.85 -12.29 -15.12
N ALA A 102 -19.32 -11.31 -15.90
CA ALA A 102 -18.44 -10.45 -16.69
C ALA A 102 -17.57 -9.53 -15.81
N ARG A 103 -18.15 -8.98 -14.73
CA ARG A 103 -17.41 -8.18 -13.73
C ARG A 103 -16.34 -9.02 -13.02
N ASP A 104 -16.67 -10.24 -12.62
CA ASP A 104 -15.72 -11.15 -11.98
C ASP A 104 -14.57 -11.53 -12.92
N ALA A 105 -14.86 -11.74 -14.21
CA ALA A 105 -13.82 -11.98 -15.21
C ALA A 105 -12.88 -10.77 -15.36
N GLN A 106 -13.43 -9.55 -15.40
CA GLN A 106 -12.63 -8.32 -15.43
C GLN A 106 -11.76 -8.18 -14.17
N ILE A 107 -12.30 -8.44 -12.99
CA ILE A 107 -11.57 -8.40 -11.72
C ILE A 107 -10.38 -9.36 -11.75
N ARG A 108 -10.57 -10.61 -12.24
CA ARG A 108 -9.47 -11.58 -12.38
C ARG A 108 -8.39 -11.09 -13.33
N THR A 109 -8.77 -10.49 -14.46
CA THR A 109 -7.79 -9.91 -15.40
C THR A 109 -7.02 -8.76 -14.77
N MET A 110 -7.69 -7.88 -14.02
CA MET A 110 -7.03 -6.79 -13.31
C MET A 110 -6.08 -7.32 -12.22
N GLN A 111 -6.49 -8.34 -11.47
CA GLN A 111 -5.65 -8.97 -10.45
C GLN A 111 -4.38 -9.56 -11.07
N ALA A 112 -4.51 -10.30 -12.17
CA ALA A 112 -3.35 -10.86 -12.87
C ALA A 112 -2.38 -9.77 -13.38
N LYS A 113 -2.90 -8.61 -13.79
CA LYS A 113 -2.07 -7.47 -14.18
C LYS A 113 -1.36 -6.85 -12.97
N ILE A 114 -2.04 -6.73 -11.83
CA ILE A 114 -1.43 -6.24 -10.58
C ILE A 114 -0.29 -7.18 -10.16
N ASP A 115 -0.50 -8.48 -10.20
CA ASP A 115 0.53 -9.47 -9.84
C ASP A 115 1.75 -9.37 -10.78
N SER A 116 1.52 -9.18 -12.08
CA SER A 116 2.59 -8.96 -13.06
C SER A 116 3.37 -7.66 -12.81
N LEU A 117 2.69 -6.57 -12.49
CA LEU A 117 3.33 -5.28 -12.21
C LEU A 117 4.10 -5.32 -10.89
N ASN A 118 3.56 -5.96 -9.86
CA ASN A 118 4.27 -6.14 -8.59
C ASN A 118 5.55 -6.96 -8.77
N LYS A 119 5.51 -7.98 -9.63
CA LYS A 119 6.72 -8.74 -10.00
C LYS A 119 7.73 -7.85 -10.72
N GLU A 120 7.30 -7.07 -11.71
CA GLU A 120 8.18 -6.15 -12.45
C GLU A 120 8.82 -5.11 -11.51
N ILE A 121 8.07 -4.57 -10.55
CA ILE A 121 8.59 -3.65 -9.53
C ILE A 121 9.67 -4.35 -8.69
N SER A 122 9.42 -5.58 -8.21
CA SER A 122 10.41 -6.34 -7.43
C SER A 122 11.68 -6.62 -8.23
N ASP A 123 11.54 -7.01 -9.50
CA ASP A 123 12.69 -7.28 -10.38
C ASP A 123 13.50 -5.98 -10.62
N LEU A 124 12.83 -4.83 -10.78
CA LEU A 124 13.48 -3.53 -10.92
C LEU A 124 14.13 -3.03 -9.63
N GLU A 125 13.53 -3.29 -8.47
CA GLU A 125 14.10 -2.99 -7.15
C GLU A 125 15.40 -3.78 -6.95
N ASP A 126 15.38 -5.09 -7.23
CA ASP A 126 16.56 -5.95 -7.17
C ASP A 126 17.69 -5.45 -8.09
N ASP A 127 17.35 -5.01 -9.30
CA ASP A 127 18.33 -4.46 -10.24
C ASP A 127 18.88 -3.09 -9.81
N LEU A 128 18.07 -2.27 -9.14
CA LEU A 128 18.49 -0.98 -8.59
C LEU A 128 19.43 -1.17 -7.39
N ASP A 129 19.14 -2.16 -6.54
CA ASP A 129 20.02 -2.52 -5.41
C ASP A 129 21.35 -3.10 -5.89
N LYS A 130 21.38 -3.88 -6.97
CA LYS A 130 22.66 -4.32 -7.58
C LYS A 130 23.48 -3.14 -8.09
N LYS A 131 22.86 -2.16 -8.75
CA LYS A 131 23.56 -0.97 -9.24
C LYS A 131 24.11 -0.11 -8.11
N LYS A 132 23.40 0.03 -7.00
CA LYS A 132 23.88 0.76 -5.82
C LYS A 132 25.03 0.09 -5.09
N ASN A 133 25.20 -1.23 -5.26
CA ASN A 133 26.22 -2.01 -4.55
C ASN A 133 27.36 -2.47 -5.48
N ASN A 134 27.48 -1.90 -6.69
CA ASN A 134 28.64 -2.09 -7.55
C ASN A 134 29.69 -1.04 -7.20
N LYS A 135 30.76 -1.47 -6.51
CA LYS A 135 31.97 -0.65 -6.28
C LYS A 135 32.57 -0.08 -7.57
N ASP A 136 32.37 -0.77 -8.69
CA ASP A 136 32.91 -0.40 -10.01
C ASP A 136 32.20 0.82 -10.65
N ASP A 137 31.13 1.35 -10.06
CA ASP A 137 30.35 2.51 -10.56
C ASP A 137 30.31 3.68 -9.54
N GLU A 138 31.05 3.60 -8.42
CA GLU A 138 31.20 4.75 -7.51
C GLU A 138 32.03 5.84 -8.21
N ASP A 139 31.53 7.08 -8.21
CA ASP A 139 32.24 8.23 -8.77
C ASP A 139 33.63 8.32 -8.09
N PHE A 140 34.67 8.71 -8.82
CA PHE A 140 36.02 8.83 -8.27
C PHE A 140 35.99 9.65 -6.97
N ASP A 141 35.24 10.75 -6.96
CA ASP A 141 35.03 11.61 -5.81
C ASP A 141 34.43 10.86 -4.61
N ASP A 142 33.46 9.95 -4.82
CA ASP A 142 32.83 9.20 -3.74
C ASP A 142 33.82 8.21 -3.11
N ARG A 143 34.59 7.51 -3.95
CA ARG A 143 35.65 6.57 -3.49
C ARG A 143 36.76 7.29 -2.76
N LEU A 144 37.17 8.46 -3.25
CA LEU A 144 38.19 9.30 -2.62
C LEU A 144 37.71 9.79 -1.25
N ASN A 145 36.47 10.27 -1.17
CA ASN A 145 35.86 10.71 0.09
C ASN A 145 35.71 9.56 1.12
N ASP A 146 35.40 8.34 0.67
CA ASP A 146 35.29 7.19 1.57
C ASP A 146 36.66 6.70 2.04
N LEU A 147 37.67 6.72 1.16
CA LEU A 147 39.05 6.47 1.53
C LEU A 147 39.58 7.50 2.52
N GLU A 148 39.34 8.81 2.30
CA GLU A 148 39.75 9.87 3.23
C GLU A 148 39.18 9.62 4.64
N LYS A 149 37.90 9.27 4.74
CA LYS A 149 37.27 8.92 6.03
C LYS A 149 37.90 7.69 6.66
N GLN A 150 38.28 6.70 5.86
CA GLN A 150 38.95 5.49 6.34
C GLN A 150 40.34 5.82 6.88
N LEU A 151 41.13 6.59 6.13
CA LEU A 151 42.48 6.99 6.55
C LEU A 151 42.44 7.80 7.85
N ASN A 152 41.53 8.78 7.98
CA ASN A 152 41.36 9.52 9.24
C ASN A 152 40.95 8.62 10.40
N LYS A 153 40.15 7.59 10.14
CA LYS A 153 39.73 6.66 11.18
C LYS A 153 40.86 5.72 11.61
N ASP A 154 41.68 5.27 10.67
CA ASP A 154 42.72 4.28 10.92
C ASP A 154 44.02 4.93 11.41
N TYR A 155 44.29 6.16 10.97
CA TYR A 155 45.53 6.89 11.23
C TYR A 155 45.37 8.27 11.88
N GLY A 156 44.16 8.81 12.06
CA GLY A 156 43.95 10.16 12.62
C GLY A 156 44.44 10.34 14.06
N ASP A 157 44.41 9.27 14.84
CA ASP A 157 44.91 9.21 16.23
C ASP A 157 46.23 8.40 16.29
N PHE A 158 47.32 8.93 15.75
CA PHE A 158 48.59 8.21 15.62
C PHE A 158 49.58 8.52 16.74
N GLU A 159 49.98 7.50 17.52
CA GLU A 159 51.02 7.60 18.57
C GLU A 159 50.80 8.80 19.51
N ASP A 160 49.56 8.95 19.98
CA ASP A 160 49.06 10.05 20.85
C ASP A 160 48.97 11.44 20.19
N LEU A 161 49.18 11.54 18.86
CA LEU A 161 48.89 12.74 18.06
C LEU A 161 47.48 12.67 17.47
N GLU A 162 46.84 13.83 17.33
CA GLU A 162 45.64 14.02 16.52
C GLU A 162 45.99 14.88 15.30
N TRP A 163 45.65 14.40 14.11
CA TRP A 163 45.80 15.15 12.87
C TRP A 163 44.64 14.90 11.90
N ASP A 164 44.52 15.78 10.92
CA ASP A 164 43.55 15.66 9.85
C ASP A 164 44.26 15.26 8.54
N ILE A 165 43.77 14.21 7.89
CA ILE A 165 44.24 13.75 6.58
C ILE A 165 43.21 14.19 5.54
N THR A 166 43.63 14.95 4.53
CA THR A 166 42.78 15.34 3.40
C THR A 166 43.31 14.72 2.12
N LEU A 167 42.40 14.21 1.28
CA LEU A 167 42.72 13.69 -0.04
C LEU A 167 42.11 14.59 -1.13
N ASP A 168 42.90 14.88 -2.16
CA ASP A 168 42.47 15.57 -3.38
C ASP A 168 43.13 14.89 -4.59
N GLY A 169 42.81 15.32 -5.80
CA GLY A 169 43.42 14.82 -7.04
C GLY A 169 42.43 14.19 -8.00
N ASP A 170 42.92 13.24 -8.79
CA ASP A 170 42.15 12.51 -9.80
C ASP A 170 42.57 11.03 -9.91
N GLU A 171 42.03 10.31 -10.89
CA GLU A 171 42.28 8.87 -11.09
C GLU A 171 43.77 8.54 -11.34
N ASP A 172 44.59 9.51 -11.76
CA ASP A 172 45.99 9.32 -12.11
C ASP A 172 46.94 9.79 -10.99
N GLU A 173 46.57 10.81 -10.21
CA GLU A 173 47.40 11.37 -9.14
C GLU A 173 46.56 11.77 -7.90
N ILE A 174 46.90 11.19 -6.74
CA ILE A 174 46.28 11.50 -5.43
C ILE A 174 47.21 12.39 -4.62
N GLU A 175 46.71 13.55 -4.19
CA GLU A 175 47.39 14.48 -3.29
C GLU A 175 46.94 14.24 -1.83
N VAL A 176 47.90 14.07 -0.92
CA VAL A 176 47.67 13.82 0.51
C VAL A 176 48.21 14.97 1.35
N GLU A 177 47.36 15.60 2.15
CA GLU A 177 47.73 16.63 3.11
C GLU A 177 47.43 16.15 4.53
N ILE A 178 48.47 16.02 5.36
CA ILE A 178 48.35 15.67 6.78
C ILE A 178 48.64 16.93 7.59
N GLU A 179 47.61 17.45 8.26
CA GLU A 179 47.69 18.68 9.06
C GLU A 179 47.70 18.35 10.55
N ILE A 180 48.74 18.82 11.25
CA ILE A 180 48.86 18.69 12.70
C ILE A 180 48.96 20.06 13.38
N ASP A 181 48.22 20.25 14.47
CA ASP A 181 48.36 21.38 15.39
C ASP A 181 49.60 21.16 16.27
N LEU A 182 50.70 21.83 15.92
CA LEU A 182 51.96 21.72 16.67
C LEU A 182 52.04 22.69 17.84
N ASP A 183 51.11 23.64 17.97
CA ASP A 183 50.98 24.42 19.19
C ASP A 183 50.40 23.56 20.32
N GLU A 184 49.53 22.58 20.01
CA GLU A 184 48.99 21.59 20.95
C GLU A 184 49.88 20.34 21.08
N TYR A 185 50.28 19.74 19.96
CA TYR A 185 50.95 18.43 19.92
C TYR A 185 52.46 18.48 19.62
N GLY A 186 53.08 19.65 19.72
CA GLY A 186 54.48 19.85 19.30
C GLY A 186 55.52 19.01 20.06
N ASP A 187 55.36 18.84 21.38
CA ASP A 187 56.28 18.04 22.20
C ASP A 187 56.19 16.55 21.83
N ASP A 188 54.96 16.02 21.67
CA ASP A 188 54.72 14.62 21.30
C ASP A 188 55.20 14.34 19.85
N PHE A 189 55.03 15.31 18.95
CA PHE A 189 55.54 15.22 17.57
C PHE A 189 57.08 15.14 17.54
N ASP A 190 57.77 15.91 18.38
CA ASP A 190 59.24 15.90 18.48
C ASP A 190 59.79 14.62 19.12
N ASP A 191 58.98 13.91 19.91
CA ASP A 191 59.33 12.60 20.50
C ASP A 191 59.28 11.45 19.46
N LEU A 192 58.56 11.64 18.35
CA LEU A 192 58.50 10.67 17.26
C LEU A 192 59.77 10.67 16.39
N GLY A 193 60.22 9.46 16.06
CA GLY A 193 61.34 9.28 15.15
C GLY A 193 60.92 9.32 13.68
N THR A 194 61.87 9.63 12.80
CA THR A 194 61.68 9.52 11.35
C THR A 194 61.21 8.12 10.92
N SER A 195 61.55 7.07 11.68
CA SER A 195 61.08 5.71 11.42
C SER A 195 59.57 5.53 11.58
N ASP A 196 58.93 6.32 12.42
CA ASP A 196 57.50 6.18 12.72
C ASP A 196 56.67 6.88 11.65
N PHE A 197 57.06 8.10 11.26
CA PHE A 197 56.52 8.78 10.08
C PHE A 197 56.69 7.96 8.79
N LYS A 198 57.81 7.25 8.63
CA LYS A 198 58.02 6.36 7.47
C LYS A 198 57.06 5.17 7.45
N LYS A 199 56.69 4.61 8.60
CA LYS A 199 55.70 3.52 8.65
C LYS A 199 54.33 4.06 8.29
N LEU A 200 53.92 5.16 8.93
CA LEU A 200 52.66 5.83 8.63
C LEU A 200 52.50 6.13 7.15
N VAL A 201 53.48 6.81 6.55
CA VAL A 201 53.44 7.15 5.13
C VAL A 201 53.35 5.91 4.25
N LYS A 202 54.08 4.85 4.62
CA LYS A 202 53.99 3.58 3.90
C LYS A 202 52.60 2.97 3.99
N ASP A 203 52.00 2.97 5.17
CA ASP A 203 50.68 2.39 5.39
C ASP A 203 49.60 3.19 4.65
N ILE A 204 49.64 4.53 4.72
CA ILE A 204 48.73 5.41 3.97
C ILE A 204 48.85 5.21 2.46
N VAL A 205 50.08 5.22 1.90
CA VAL A 205 50.27 5.06 0.46
C VAL A 205 49.81 3.68 -0.02
N ASN A 206 50.04 2.63 0.76
CA ASN A 206 49.54 1.29 0.39
C ASN A 206 48.01 1.22 0.45
N ASP A 207 47.37 1.84 1.45
CA ASP A 207 45.90 1.88 1.54
C ASP A 207 45.29 2.67 0.37
N ILE A 208 45.98 3.72 -0.09
CA ILE A 208 45.60 4.43 -1.31
C ILE A 208 45.73 3.52 -2.53
N TRP A 209 46.85 2.81 -2.71
CA TRP A 209 47.02 1.88 -3.84
C TRP A 209 46.12 0.66 -3.80
N ASP A 210 45.64 0.24 -2.62
CA ASP A 210 44.65 -0.83 -2.50
C ASP A 210 43.28 -0.41 -3.06
N GLU A 211 42.97 0.89 -3.08
CA GLU A 211 41.74 1.45 -3.66
C GLU A 211 41.96 2.00 -5.08
N PHE A 212 43.05 2.73 -5.31
CA PHE A 212 43.44 3.36 -6.58
C PHE A 212 44.76 2.77 -7.09
N ASP A 213 44.68 1.63 -7.77
CA ASP A 213 45.81 0.76 -8.13
C ASP A 213 46.73 1.30 -9.24
N ASP A 214 46.29 2.33 -9.95
CA ASP A 214 47.03 2.98 -11.04
C ASP A 214 47.43 4.44 -10.72
N ALA A 215 47.15 4.95 -9.50
CA ALA A 215 47.39 6.36 -9.15
C ALA A 215 48.75 6.58 -8.49
N ASP A 216 49.51 7.57 -8.96
CA ASP A 216 50.67 8.08 -8.24
C ASP A 216 50.21 8.86 -6.99
N VAL A 217 51.05 8.90 -5.94
CA VAL A 217 50.71 9.60 -4.69
C VAL A 217 51.73 10.69 -4.41
N THR A 218 51.28 11.91 -4.14
CA THR A 218 52.13 12.96 -3.59
C THR A 218 51.57 13.42 -2.26
N GLY A 219 52.43 13.78 -1.31
CA GLY A 219 51.91 14.26 -0.04
C GLY A 219 52.88 15.02 0.82
N LYS A 220 52.31 15.68 1.83
CA LYS A 220 53.02 16.55 2.76
C LYS A 220 52.42 16.46 4.16
N ILE A 221 53.30 16.56 5.15
CA ILE A 221 52.94 16.76 6.55
C ILE A 221 53.21 18.22 6.87
N ILE A 222 52.18 18.95 7.28
CA ILE A 222 52.26 20.38 7.56
C ILE A 222 51.76 20.71 8.97
N ASP A 223 52.26 21.82 9.48
CA ASP A 223 51.81 22.48 10.68
C ASP A 223 50.59 23.34 10.34
N SER A 224 49.42 23.04 10.94
CA SER A 224 48.15 23.68 10.58
C SER A 224 48.12 25.18 10.93
N ASP A 225 48.82 25.59 11.99
CA ASP A 225 48.90 27.00 12.41
C ASP A 225 49.73 27.86 11.46
N THR A 226 50.86 27.32 11.01
CA THR A 226 51.84 28.08 10.22
C THR A 226 51.83 27.74 8.73
N GLY A 227 51.18 26.66 8.33
CA GLY A 227 51.25 26.06 7.00
C GLY A 227 52.64 25.53 6.64
N LYS A 228 53.54 25.39 7.63
CA LYS A 228 54.94 25.04 7.37
C LYS A 228 55.08 23.54 7.18
N LYS A 229 55.53 23.15 5.98
CA LYS A 229 55.91 21.77 5.67
C LYS A 229 57.00 21.25 6.63
N LYS A 230 56.73 20.09 7.23
CA LYS A 230 57.66 19.31 8.05
C LYS A 230 58.29 18.19 7.24
N TYR A 231 57.47 17.48 6.46
CA TYR A 231 57.90 16.38 5.59
C TYR A 231 57.12 16.40 4.28
N ASP A 232 57.70 15.80 3.25
CA ASP A 232 57.03 15.39 2.02
C ASP A 232 57.28 13.91 1.75
N PHE A 233 56.40 13.34 0.94
CA PHE A 233 56.51 11.97 0.48
C PHE A 233 55.89 11.82 -0.91
N GLU A 234 56.35 10.79 -1.61
CA GLU A 234 55.94 10.46 -2.97
C GLU A 234 55.83 8.94 -3.10
N GLY A 235 54.79 8.46 -3.76
CA GLY A 235 54.57 7.06 -4.15
C GLY A 235 54.51 6.97 -5.67
N ASP A 236 55.41 6.19 -6.26
CA ASP A 236 55.44 5.86 -7.69
C ASP A 236 54.85 4.45 -7.86
N VAL A 237 53.63 4.40 -8.41
CA VAL A 237 52.83 3.15 -8.49
C VAL A 237 53.42 2.19 -9.50
N ASP A 238 53.89 2.71 -10.63
CA ASP A 238 54.52 1.97 -11.73
C ASP A 238 55.72 1.14 -11.27
N SER A 239 56.46 1.67 -10.29
CA SER A 239 57.68 1.04 -9.81
C SER A 239 57.60 0.51 -8.38
N ASP A 240 56.44 0.62 -7.75
CA ASP A 240 56.15 0.18 -6.38
C ASP A 240 57.22 0.73 -5.41
N LYS A 241 57.43 2.05 -5.47
CA LYS A 241 58.42 2.74 -4.64
C LYS A 241 57.80 3.92 -3.91
N ILE A 242 58.08 3.97 -2.61
CA ILE A 242 57.70 5.08 -1.75
C ILE A 242 58.97 5.81 -1.31
N PHE A 243 58.91 7.14 -1.34
CA PHE A 243 59.95 8.06 -0.93
C PHE A 243 59.43 8.95 0.19
N PHE A 244 60.26 9.16 1.21
CA PHE A 244 59.99 10.07 2.31
C PHE A 244 61.17 11.03 2.44
N ASP A 245 60.92 12.33 2.30
CA ASP A 245 61.92 13.39 2.26
C ASP A 245 63.06 13.05 1.27
N GLY A 246 62.66 12.62 0.06
CA GLY A 246 63.53 12.20 -1.04
C GLY A 246 64.29 10.87 -0.83
N SER A 247 64.09 10.17 0.29
CA SER A 247 64.73 8.89 0.59
C SER A 247 63.77 7.73 0.42
N ARG A 248 64.15 6.69 -0.33
CA ARG A 248 63.33 5.48 -0.50
C ARG A 248 63.13 4.73 0.83
N ILE A 249 61.91 4.26 1.08
CA ILE A 249 61.49 3.52 2.29
C ILE A 249 60.78 2.19 1.99
#